data_AF-A0A656JIT5-F1
#
_entry.id   AF-A0A656JIT5-F1
#
_cell.length_a   1.000
_cell.length_b   1.000
_cell.length_c   1.000
_cell.angle_alpha   90.00
_cell.angle_beta   90.00
_cell.angle_gamma   90.00
#
_symmetry.space_group_name_H-M   'P 1'
#
loop_
_entity.id
_entity.type
_entity.pdbx_description
1 polymer ?
#
loop_
_entity_poly.entity_id
_entity_poly.type
_entity_poly.pdbx_seq_one_letter_code
_entity_poly.pdbx_strand_id
1 'polypeptide(L)' 'AELEGLIGLFVNTLAVRIDTSSAATGEALLAQVRTRVLEAQDHQDLPFEQVVEIVRPARSLAHAPLFQTTL' A
#
# COMPACT_ATOMS: atom_id res chain seq x y z
N ALA A 1 -8.91 18.78 -10.43
CA ALA A 1 -8.64 20.23 -10.40
C ALA A 1 -9.06 20.90 -9.09
N GLU A 2 -9.88 20.29 -8.24
CA GLU A 2 -10.38 20.94 -7.01
C GLU A 2 -9.38 21.00 -5.84
N LEU A 3 -8.31 20.19 -5.85
CA LEU A 3 -7.32 20.10 -4.77
C LEU A 3 -6.15 21.08 -4.89
N GLU A 4 -5.95 21.69 -6.06
CA GLU A 4 -4.69 22.39 -6.42
C GLU A 4 -4.45 23.68 -5.61
N GLY A 5 -5.50 24.28 -5.04
CA GLY A 5 -5.43 25.49 -4.22
C GLY A 5 -5.66 25.27 -2.72
N LEU A 6 -5.77 24.02 -2.27
CA LEU A 6 -6.08 23.71 -0.87
C LEU A 6 -4.83 23.34 -0.08
N ILE A 7 -4.77 23.78 1.18
CA ILE A 7 -3.74 23.36 2.13
C ILE A 7 -4.30 22.18 2.93
N GLY A 8 -3.66 21.01 2.81
CA GLY A 8 -4.05 19.79 3.53
C GLY A 8 -3.16 18.60 3.17
N LEU A 9 -3.27 17.52 3.95
CA LEU A 9 -2.64 16.23 3.65
C LEU A 9 -3.61 15.40 2.79
N PHE A 10 -3.36 15.35 1.48
CA PHE A 10 -4.21 14.63 0.52
C PHE A 10 -3.57 13.34 0.00
N VAL A 11 -2.41 12.97 0.52
CA VAL A 11 -1.70 11.74 0.12
C VAL A 11 -2.30 10.57 0.89
N ASN A 12 -2.73 9.54 0.17
CA ASN A 12 -3.07 8.25 0.75
C ASN A 12 -1.92 7.25 0.55
N THR A 13 -1.72 6.37 1.52
CA THR A 13 -0.67 5.34 1.46
C THR A 13 -1.24 3.99 1.06
N LEU A 14 -0.67 3.34 0.05
CA LEU A 14 -1.09 2.01 -0.38
C LEU A 14 -0.08 0.96 0.07
N ALA A 15 -0.48 0.11 1.02
CA ALA A 15 0.32 -1.03 1.45
C ALA A 15 0.12 -2.22 0.49
N VAL A 16 1.14 -2.55 -0.30
CA VAL A 16 1.09 -3.63 -1.29
C VAL A 16 1.87 -4.85 -0.81
N ARG A 17 1.19 -5.99 -0.66
CA ARG A 17 1.81 -7.26 -0.28
C ARG A 17 2.31 -8.00 -1.52
N ILE A 18 3.60 -8.28 -1.56
CA ILE A 18 4.24 -9.06 -2.64
C ILE A 18 4.69 -10.42 -2.08
N ASP A 19 4.36 -11.49 -2.79
CA ASP A 19 4.82 -12.85 -2.47
C ASP A 19 5.97 -13.26 -3.38
N THR A 20 7.19 -13.09 -2.89
CA THR A 20 8.42 -13.39 -3.62
C THR A 20 8.68 -14.88 -3.79
N SER A 21 8.01 -15.75 -3.04
CA SER A 21 8.20 -17.21 -3.13
C SER A 21 7.56 -17.81 -4.39
N SER A 22 6.57 -17.12 -4.95
CA SER A 22 5.76 -17.59 -6.08
C SER A 22 6.38 -17.35 -7.46
N ALA A 23 7.47 -16.58 -7.56
CA ALA A 23 8.08 -16.18 -8.83
C ALA A 23 9.40 -16.92 -9.10
N ALA A 24 9.49 -17.59 -10.25
CA ALA A 24 10.69 -18.33 -10.65
C ALA A 24 11.84 -17.42 -11.17
N THR A 25 11.52 -16.20 -11.61
CA THR A 25 12.48 -15.24 -12.19
C THR A 25 12.17 -13.81 -11.74
N GLY A 26 13.16 -12.91 -11.88
CA GLY A 26 12.96 -11.48 -11.60
C GLY A 26 11.92 -10.82 -12.52
N GLU A 27 11.83 -11.25 -13.78
CA GLU A 27 10.81 -10.77 -14.73
C GLU A 27 9.40 -11.19 -14.29
N ALA A 28 9.24 -12.45 -13.88
CA ALA A 28 7.96 -12.94 -13.36
C ALA A 28 7.54 -12.18 -12.09
N LEU A 29 8.51 -11.89 -11.20
CA LEU A 29 8.27 -11.09 -10.01
C LEU A 29 7.83 -9.66 -10.38
N LEU A 30 8.50 -9.02 -11.34
CA LEU A 30 8.14 -7.66 -11.77
C LEU A 30 6.73 -7.61 -12.38
N ALA A 31 6.36 -8.62 -13.18
CA ALA A 31 5.00 -8.74 -13.71
C ALA A 31 3.97 -8.87 -12.59
N GLN A 32 4.24 -9.70 -11.58
CA GLN A 32 3.38 -9.85 -10.40
C GLN A 32 3.25 -8.53 -9.62
N VAL A 33 4.36 -7.83 -9.37
CA VAL A 33 4.37 -6.53 -8.69
C VAL A 33 3.50 -5.53 -9.45
N ARG A 34 3.67 -5.44 -10.78
CA ARG A 34 2.85 -4.54 -11.61
C ARG A 34 1.36 -4.83 -11.45
N THR A 35 0.95 -6.10 -11.54
CA THR A 35 -0.46 -6.49 -11.36
C THR A 35 -0.97 -6.08 -9.98
N ARG A 36 -0.21 -6.38 -8.91
CA ARG A 36 -0.61 -6.05 -7.53
C ARG A 36 -0.72 -4.55 -7.28
N VAL A 37 0.18 -3.75 -7.87
CA VAL A 37 0.14 -2.29 -7.73
C VAL A 37 -1.09 -1.71 -8.43
N LEU A 38 -1.41 -2.18 -9.64
CA LEU A 38 -2.61 -1.74 -10.36
C LEU A 38 -3.89 -2.11 -9.60
N GLU A 39 -3.99 -3.35 -9.11
CA GLU A 39 -5.12 -3.79 -8.27
C GLU A 39 -5.25 -2.92 -7.00
N ALA A 40 -4.15 -2.54 -6.36
CA ALA A 40 -4.18 -1.65 -5.19
C ALA A 40 -4.65 -0.23 -5.54
N GLN A 41 -4.29 0.29 -6.72
CA GLN A 41 -4.73 1.59 -7.20
C GLN A 41 -6.23 1.64 -7.47
N ASP A 42 -6.85 0.55 -7.90
CA ASP A 42 -8.31 0.45 -8.08
C ASP A 42 -9.08 0.62 -6.75
N HIS A 43 -8.39 0.50 -5.61
CA HIS A 43 -8.94 0.66 -4.26
C HIS A 43 -8.35 1.86 -3.49
N GLN A 44 -7.72 2.81 -4.17
CA GLN A 44 -6.98 3.91 -3.55
C GLN A 44 -7.82 4.90 -2.73
N ASP A 45 -9.14 4.87 -2.87
CA ASP A 45 -10.06 5.77 -2.18
C ASP A 45 -10.20 5.45 -0.67
N LEU A 46 -9.82 4.23 -0.26
CA LEU A 46 -9.87 3.81 1.14
C LEU A 46 -8.64 4.34 1.90
N PRO A 47 -8.80 5.20 2.92
CA PRO A 47 -7.67 5.70 3.71
C PRO A 47 -6.89 4.56 4.38
N PHE A 48 -5.56 4.67 4.38
CA PHE A 48 -4.67 3.68 5.00
C PHE A 48 -5.03 3.38 6.46
N GLU A 49 -5.40 4.41 7.23
CA GLU A 49 -5.79 4.29 8.63
C GLU A 49 -7.01 3.37 8.80
N GLN A 50 -7.99 3.46 7.89
CA GLN A 50 -9.16 2.57 7.91
C GLN A 50 -8.78 1.13 7.56
N VAL A 51 -7.81 0.93 6.67
CA VAL A 51 -7.27 -0.42 6.39
C VAL A 51 -6.66 -1.01 7.66
N VAL A 52 -5.88 -0.24 8.42
CA VAL A 52 -5.30 -0.68 9.70
C VAL A 52 -6.39 -1.02 10.71
N GLU A 53 -7.46 -0.22 10.80
CA GLU A 53 -8.60 -0.46 11.68
C GLU A 53 -9.36 -1.76 11.35
N ILE A 54 -9.51 -2.07 10.06
CA ILE A 54 -10.17 -3.29 9.58
C ILE A 54 -9.28 -4.52 9.82
N VAL A 55 -8.00 -4.44 9.47
CA VAL A 55 -7.04 -5.56 9.58
C VAL A 55 -6.69 -5.86 11.04
N ARG A 56 -6.73 -4.85 11.92
CA ARG A 56 -6.41 -4.96 13.36
C ARG A 56 -5.09 -5.70 13.64
N PRO A 57 -3.96 -5.26 13.07
CA PRO A 57 -2.67 -5.86 13.37
C PRO A 57 -2.30 -5.67 14.85
N ALA A 58 -1.35 -6.47 15.34
CA ALA A 58 -0.81 -6.28 16.68
C ALA A 58 -0.28 -4.84 16.85
N ARG A 59 -0.81 -4.14 17.85
CA ARG A 59 -0.44 -2.74 18.09
C ARG A 59 0.97 -2.68 18.68
N SER A 60 1.79 -1.80 18.12
CA SER A 60 3.13 -1.52 18.62
C SER A 60 3.45 -0.04 18.42
N LEU A 61 4.14 0.57 19.40
CA LEU A 61 4.71 1.91 19.25
C LEU A 61 6.11 1.88 18.62
N ALA A 62 6.70 0.70 18.44
CA ALA A 62 8.06 0.55 17.92
C ALA A 62 8.13 0.53 16.38
N HIS A 63 7.01 0.32 15.68
CA HIS A 63 7.00 0.20 14.22
C HIS A 63 5.62 0.57 13.65
N ALA A 64 5.62 1.05 12.41
CA ALA A 64 4.39 1.28 11.65
C ALA A 64 3.61 -0.03 11.42
N PRO A 65 2.27 0.03 11.43
CA PRO A 65 1.44 -1.13 11.16
C PRO A 65 1.57 -1.57 9.70
N LEU A 66 1.40 -2.87 9.45
CA LEU A 66 1.38 -3.52 8.12
C LEU A 66 2.71 -3.55 7.34
N PHE A 67 3.46 -2.45 7.26
CA PHE A 67 4.74 -2.37 6.54
C PHE A 67 5.69 -1.34 7.18
N GLN A 68 7.00 -1.46 6.90
CA GLN A 68 8.04 -0.60 7.49
C GLN A 68 9.04 -0.05 6.45
N THR A 69 8.83 -0.33 5.18
CA THR A 69 9.70 0.14 4.09
C THR A 69 8.85 0.80 3.00
N THR A 70 9.30 1.95 2.52
CA THR A 70 8.78 2.67 1.36
C THR A 70 9.87 2.79 0.31
N LEU A 71 9.50 3.00 -0.95
CA LEU A 71 10.44 3.38 -2.02
C LEU A 71 10.72 4.89 -2.01
#